data_AF-X6MRS3-F1
#
_entry.id   AF-X6MRS3-F1
#
_cell.length_a   1.000
_cell.length_b   1.000
_cell.length_c   1.000
_cell.angle_alpha   90.00
_cell.angle_beta   90.00
_cell.angle_gamma   90.00
#
_symmetry.space_group_name_H-M   'P 1'
#
loop_
_entity.id
_entity.type
_entity.pdbx_description
1 polymer ?
#
loop_
_entity_poly.entity_id
_entity_poly.type
_entity_poly.pdbx_seq_one_letter_code
_entity_poly.pdbx_strand_id
1 'polypeptide(L)'
;MTRGRVWTSREEEEEEEEKEKWGENITKGYSQRNEKPLIVNGKHLAETVFSKVREQVHEFRQQYDRTPGLAVILIDTESRKDSLLYTQLKHKKAQELDMKSFNYCFPVNNDMSYRDILSL
;
A
#
# COMPACT_ATOMS: atom_id res chain seq x y z
N MET A 1 1.30 11.70 37.91
CA MET A 1 -0.16 11.97 37.90
C MET A 1 -0.42 13.11 36.93
N THR A 2 -0.65 12.82 35.66
CA THR A 2 -1.00 13.80 34.63
C THR A 2 -2.49 14.09 34.72
N ARG A 3 -2.85 15.33 35.07
CA ARG A 3 -4.24 15.80 35.04
C ARG A 3 -4.69 15.85 33.59
N GLY A 4 -5.61 14.95 33.21
CA GLY A 4 -6.29 15.01 31.93
C GLY A 4 -7.06 16.33 31.83
N ARG A 5 -6.91 17.03 30.71
CA ARG A 5 -7.67 18.23 30.41
C ARG A 5 -9.13 17.80 30.21
N VAL A 6 -10.01 18.25 31.09
CA VAL A 6 -11.46 18.04 30.95
C VAL A 6 -11.95 19.10 29.97
N TRP A 7 -12.43 18.66 28.82
CA TRP A 7 -13.05 19.52 27.82
C TRP A 7 -14.37 20.05 28.38
N THR A 8 -14.63 21.33 28.18
CA THR A 8 -15.91 21.94 28.58
C THR A 8 -16.93 21.71 27.47
N SER A 9 -18.21 21.58 27.82
CA SER A 9 -19.30 21.35 26.85
C SER A 9 -19.35 22.40 25.73
N ARG A 10 -18.81 23.60 25.97
CA ARG A 10 -18.70 24.68 24.99
C ARG A 10 -17.61 24.44 23.93
N GLU A 11 -16.49 23.80 24.31
CA GLU A 11 -15.41 23.47 23.37
C GLU A 11 -15.79 22.27 22.47
N GLU A 12 -16.65 21.39 22.96
CA GLU A 12 -17.21 20.27 22.17
C GLU A 12 -18.21 20.78 21.11
N GLU A 13 -19.07 21.73 21.48
CA GLU A 13 -20.02 22.39 20.55
C GLU A 13 -19.30 23.18 19.45
N GLU A 14 -18.24 23.92 19.79
CA GLU A 14 -17.44 24.69 18.81
C GLU A 14 -16.71 23.76 17.80
N GLU A 15 -16.20 22.61 18.25
CA GLU A 15 -15.61 21.61 17.34
C GLU A 15 -16.66 20.93 16.44
N GLU A 16 -17.87 20.69 16.92
CA GLU A 16 -18.96 20.13 16.11
C GLU A 16 -19.44 21.12 15.05
N GLU A 17 -19.59 22.40 15.40
CA GLU A 17 -19.91 23.46 14.43
C GLU A 17 -18.79 23.64 13.38
N GLU A 18 -17.53 23.58 13.78
CA GLU A 18 -16.41 23.63 12.84
C GLU A 18 -16.39 22.41 11.91
N LYS A 19 -16.68 21.20 12.41
CA LYS A 19 -16.75 19.97 11.60
C LYS A 19 -17.93 20.01 10.62
N GLU A 20 -19.10 20.48 11.05
CA GLU A 20 -20.25 20.67 10.15
C GLU A 20 -19.96 21.72 9.09
N LYS A 21 -19.39 22.86 9.46
CA LYS A 21 -19.01 23.93 8.54
C LYS A 21 -17.93 23.49 7.55
N TRP A 22 -16.96 22.67 7.98
CA TRP A 22 -16.00 22.07 7.08
C TRP A 22 -16.70 21.10 6.12
N GLY A 23 -17.53 20.19 6.62
CA GLY A 23 -18.28 19.21 5.83
C GLY A 23 -19.17 19.83 4.75
N GLU A 24 -19.90 20.90 5.08
CA GLU A 24 -20.76 21.62 4.13
C GLU A 24 -19.98 22.38 3.04
N ASN A 25 -18.80 22.92 3.37
CA ASN A 25 -17.98 23.64 2.40
C ASN A 25 -17.36 22.71 1.36
N ILE A 26 -17.06 21.44 1.73
CA ILE A 26 -16.58 20.45 0.77
C ILE A 26 -17.68 20.10 -0.23
N THR A 27 -18.92 19.88 0.24
CA THR A 27 -20.05 19.53 -0.63
C THR A 27 -20.48 20.68 -1.54
N LYS A 28 -20.49 21.93 -1.06
CA LYS A 28 -20.83 23.10 -1.90
C LYS A 28 -19.82 23.35 -3.02
N GLY A 29 -18.53 23.05 -2.82
CA GLY A 29 -17.49 23.20 -3.84
C GLY A 29 -17.55 22.19 -4.99
N TYR A 30 -18.15 21.02 -4.76
CA TYR A 30 -18.32 19.98 -5.80
C TYR A 30 -19.64 20.12 -6.58
N SER A 31 -20.66 20.76 -6.02
CA SER A 31 -22.00 20.85 -6.63
C SER A 31 -22.09 21.77 -7.86
N GLN A 32 -21.07 22.58 -8.17
CA GLN A 32 -21.13 23.59 -9.23
C GLN A 32 -20.32 23.25 -10.50
N ARG A 33 -19.74 22.05 -10.60
CA ARG A 33 -19.04 21.60 -11.82
C ARG A 33 -19.83 20.49 -12.51
N ASN A 34 -20.48 20.82 -13.62
CA ASN A 34 -21.07 19.86 -14.57
C ASN A 34 -20.02 19.06 -15.37
N GLU A 35 -18.76 19.07 -14.92
CA GLU A 35 -17.67 18.35 -15.55
C GLU A 35 -17.50 16.99 -14.88
N LYS A 36 -17.44 15.92 -15.69
CA LYS A 36 -17.18 14.57 -15.19
C LYS A 36 -15.88 14.59 -14.38
N PRO A 37 -15.83 13.92 -13.22
CA PRO A 37 -14.61 13.86 -12.43
C PRO A 37 -13.49 13.21 -13.26
N LEU A 38 -12.30 13.80 -13.22
CA LEU A 38 -11.12 13.23 -13.85
C LEU A 38 -10.76 11.91 -13.15
N ILE A 39 -10.90 10.79 -13.86
CA ILE A 39 -10.51 9.48 -13.35
C ILE A 39 -9.00 9.32 -13.48
N VAL A 40 -8.29 9.22 -12.36
CA VAL A 40 -6.85 8.97 -12.34
C VAL A 40 -6.57 7.52 -12.76
N ASN A 41 -5.96 7.33 -13.93
CA ASN A 41 -5.62 6.02 -14.46
C ASN A 41 -4.32 5.48 -13.85
N GLY A 42 -4.42 4.85 -12.68
CA GLY A 42 -3.28 4.24 -12.00
C GLY A 42 -2.61 3.11 -12.80
N LYS A 43 -3.35 2.43 -13.68
CA LYS A 43 -2.80 1.35 -14.51
C LYS A 43 -1.80 1.89 -15.54
N HIS A 44 -2.17 2.94 -16.26
CA HIS A 44 -1.29 3.57 -17.25
C HIS A 44 -0.04 4.18 -16.58
N LEU A 45 -0.21 4.80 -15.41
CA LEU A 45 0.92 5.32 -14.64
C LEU A 45 1.85 4.18 -14.19
N ALA A 46 1.30 3.08 -13.68
CA ALA A 46 2.09 1.92 -13.26
C ALA A 46 2.88 1.32 -14.43
N GLU A 47 2.26 1.18 -15.61
CA GLU A 47 2.96 0.71 -16.83
C GLU A 47 4.15 1.61 -17.19
N THR A 48 3.98 2.93 -17.09
CA THR A 48 5.06 3.90 -17.32
C THR A 48 6.20 3.73 -16.32
N VAL A 49 5.88 3.55 -15.03
CA VAL A 49 6.88 3.33 -13.98
C VAL A 49 7.61 2.01 -14.18
N PHE A 50 6.89 0.93 -14.49
CA PHE A 50 7.49 -0.39 -14.72
C PHE A 50 8.45 -0.41 -15.90
N SER A 51 8.16 0.30 -16.99
CA SER A 51 9.11 0.42 -18.10
C SER A 51 10.43 1.07 -17.67
N LYS A 52 10.36 2.16 -16.88
CA LYS A 52 11.55 2.81 -16.32
C LYS A 52 12.34 1.90 -15.37
N VAL A 53 11.63 1.18 -14.49
CA VAL A 53 12.28 0.23 -13.57
C VAL A 53 12.99 -0.88 -14.34
N ARG A 54 12.41 -1.39 -15.43
CA ARG A 54 13.07 -2.41 -16.27
C ARG A 54 14.39 -1.90 -16.85
N GLU A 55 14.41 -0.68 -17.37
CA GLU A 55 15.64 -0.04 -17.87
C GLU A 55 16.70 0.08 -16.77
N GLN A 56 16.29 0.54 -15.58
CA GLN A 56 17.19 0.65 -14.43
C GLN A 56 17.73 -0.70 -13.94
N VAL A 57 16.90 -1.75 -13.95
CA VAL A 57 17.34 -3.12 -13.62
C VAL A 57 18.37 -3.61 -14.65
N HIS A 58 18.18 -3.29 -15.92
CA HIS A 58 19.14 -3.62 -16.97
C HIS A 58 20.47 -2.90 -16.77
N GLU A 59 20.45 -1.59 -16.54
CA GLU A 59 21.65 -0.78 -16.25
C GLU A 59 22.37 -1.30 -15.00
N PHE A 60 21.64 -1.59 -13.92
CA PHE A 60 22.19 -2.14 -12.69
C PHE A 60 22.90 -3.48 -12.92
N ARG A 61 22.31 -4.36 -13.73
CA ARG A 61 22.92 -5.64 -14.09
C ARG A 61 24.21 -5.43 -14.87
N GLN A 62 24.24 -4.52 -15.83
CA GLN A 62 25.46 -4.22 -16.59
C GLN A 62 26.56 -3.62 -15.71
N GLN A 63 26.19 -2.74 -14.78
CA GLN A 63 27.14 -2.02 -13.94
C GLN A 63 27.76 -2.90 -12.85
N TYR A 64 26.96 -3.79 -12.23
CA TYR A 64 27.37 -4.51 -11.03
C TYR A 64 27.45 -6.03 -11.19
N ASP A 65 27.10 -6.56 -12.36
CA ASP A 65 26.96 -8.01 -12.62
C ASP A 65 26.08 -8.71 -11.57
N ARG A 66 25.05 -8.00 -11.09
CA ARG A 66 24.10 -8.46 -10.07
C ARG A 66 22.67 -8.17 -10.49
N THR A 67 21.75 -9.03 -10.05
CA THR A 67 20.32 -8.84 -10.28
C THR A 67 19.64 -8.40 -8.99
N PRO A 68 18.86 -7.30 -8.98
CA PRO A 68 18.04 -6.92 -7.85
C PRO A 68 17.04 -8.04 -7.49
N GLY A 69 16.80 -8.22 -6.19
CA GLY A 69 15.93 -9.27 -5.66
C GLY A 69 14.75 -8.71 -4.88
N LEU A 70 13.59 -9.37 -4.98
CA LEU A 70 12.41 -9.12 -4.15
C LEU A 70 11.98 -10.40 -3.43
N ALA A 71 12.15 -10.41 -2.10
CA ALA A 71 11.56 -11.43 -1.24
C ALA A 71 10.14 -11.02 -0.83
N VAL A 72 9.18 -11.91 -1.07
CA VAL A 72 7.77 -11.75 -0.69
C VAL A 72 7.45 -12.85 0.29
N ILE A 73 6.99 -12.46 1.48
CA ILE A 73 6.58 -13.38 2.54
C ILE A 73 5.06 -13.32 2.64
N LEU A 74 4.41 -14.45 2.41
CA LEU A 74 2.99 -14.66 2.65
C LEU A 74 2.83 -15.55 3.87
N ILE A 75 2.15 -15.03 4.89
CA ILE A 75 1.68 -15.82 6.02
C ILE A 75 0.20 -16.12 5.74
N ASP A 76 -0.06 -17.36 5.36
CA ASP A 76 -1.33 -17.85 4.85
C ASP A 76 -2.33 -18.06 5.98
N THR A 77 -3.19 -17.08 6.20
CA THR A 77 -4.45 -17.29 6.92
C THR A 77 -5.42 -17.98 5.96
N GLU A 78 -5.92 -19.18 6.29
CA GLU A 78 -6.82 -20.02 5.46
C GLU A 78 -8.00 -19.28 4.77
N SER A 79 -8.36 -18.07 5.21
CA SER A 79 -9.47 -17.27 4.72
C SER A 79 -9.10 -16.07 3.82
N ARG A 80 -7.83 -15.68 3.63
CA ARG A 80 -7.47 -14.39 2.99
C ARG A 80 -6.95 -14.52 1.56
N LYS A 81 -7.88 -14.82 0.64
CA LYS A 81 -7.63 -14.91 -0.81
C LYS A 81 -7.00 -13.65 -1.43
N ASP A 82 -7.31 -12.47 -0.89
CA ASP A 82 -6.78 -11.21 -1.42
C ASP A 82 -5.27 -11.07 -1.22
N SER A 83 -4.75 -11.52 -0.06
CA SER A 83 -3.31 -11.44 0.24
C SER A 83 -2.50 -12.37 -0.66
N LEU A 84 -3.05 -13.54 -0.97
CA LEU A 84 -2.49 -14.46 -1.95
C LEU A 84 -2.41 -13.81 -3.34
N LEU A 85 -3.50 -13.19 -3.80
CA LEU A 85 -3.52 -12.51 -5.10
C LEU A 85 -2.49 -11.38 -5.16
N TYR A 86 -2.41 -10.53 -4.14
CA TYR A 86 -1.44 -9.43 -4.12
C TYR A 86 0.02 -9.91 -4.11
N THR A 87 0.34 -10.97 -3.37
CA THR A 87 1.69 -11.53 -3.33
C THR A 87 2.07 -12.19 -4.65
N GLN A 88 1.15 -12.91 -5.29
CA GLN A 88 1.33 -13.44 -6.64
C GLN A 88 1.56 -12.34 -7.68
N LEU A 89 0.79 -11.25 -7.62
CA LEU A 89 0.97 -10.11 -8.52
C LEU A 89 2.34 -9.44 -8.32
N LYS A 90 2.81 -9.28 -7.08
CA LYS A 90 4.15 -8.75 -6.78
C LYS A 90 5.25 -9.64 -7.35
N HIS A 91 5.14 -10.94 -7.13
CA HIS A 91 6.09 -11.92 -7.64
C HIS A 91 6.15 -11.89 -9.17
N LYS A 92 4.99 -11.96 -9.83
CA LYS A 92 4.89 -11.90 -11.29
C LYS A 92 5.48 -10.61 -11.85
N LYS A 93 5.16 -9.46 -11.25
CA LYS A 93 5.70 -8.17 -11.71
C LYS A 93 7.20 -8.07 -11.53
N ALA A 94 7.76 -8.57 -10.42
CA ALA A 94 9.22 -8.61 -10.24
C ALA A 94 9.90 -9.45 -11.33
N GLN A 95 9.34 -10.61 -11.69
CA GLN A 95 9.87 -11.45 -12.78
C GLN A 95 9.77 -10.76 -14.15
N GLU A 96 8.65 -10.10 -14.45
CA GLU A 96 8.46 -9.34 -15.70
C GLU A 96 9.40 -8.12 -15.85
N LEU A 97 10.00 -7.68 -14.74
CA LEU A 97 10.99 -6.61 -14.68
C LEU A 97 12.42 -7.14 -14.63
N ASP A 98 12.63 -8.44 -14.86
CA ASP A 98 13.93 -9.08 -14.77
C ASP A 98 14.57 -8.93 -13.37
N MET A 99 13.77 -8.95 -12.32
CA MET A 99 14.27 -9.05 -10.94
C MET A 99 14.23 -10.51 -10.48
N LYS A 100 15.16 -10.88 -9.59
CA LYS A 100 15.02 -12.14 -8.84
C LYS A 100 13.83 -12.00 -7.91
N SER A 101 12.99 -13.02 -7.81
CA SER A 101 11.90 -13.01 -6.84
C SER A 101 11.89 -14.29 -6.03
N PHE A 102 11.80 -14.14 -4.71
CA PHE A 102 11.73 -15.21 -3.74
C PHE A 102 10.35 -15.15 -3.10
N ASN A 103 9.63 -16.26 -3.11
CA ASN A 103 8.29 -16.34 -2.55
C ASN A 103 8.32 -17.35 -1.39
N TYR A 104 8.09 -16.86 -0.18
CA TYR A 104 8.01 -17.66 1.03
C TYR A 104 6.56 -17.72 1.49
N CYS A 105 5.97 -18.91 1.46
CA CYS A 105 4.62 -19.13 1.92
C CYS A 105 4.65 -19.96 3.22
N PHE A 106 3.98 -19.43 4.24
CA PHE A 106 4.02 -19.91 5.60
C PHE A 106 2.59 -20.20 6.06
N PRO A 107 2.25 -21.42 6.52
CA PRO A 107 0.91 -21.70 7.02
C PRO A 107 0.64 -20.95 8.33
N VAL A 108 -0.59 -20.45 8.54
CA VAL A 108 -1.03 -20.02 9.88
C VAL A 108 -1.47 -21.24 10.66
N ASN A 109 -0.48 -21.94 11.23
CA ASN A 109 -0.71 -22.93 12.27
C ASN A 109 -0.15 -22.42 13.60
N ASN A 110 -0.56 -23.05 14.70
CA ASN A 110 -0.09 -22.69 16.04
C ASN A 110 1.40 -22.99 16.28
N ASP A 111 2.05 -23.68 15.34
CA ASP A 111 3.46 -24.10 15.42
C ASP A 111 4.42 -23.03 14.88
N MET A 112 3.90 -22.00 14.19
CA MET A 112 4.72 -20.93 13.63
C MET A 112 5.11 -19.91 14.70
N SER A 113 6.41 -19.77 14.93
CA SER A 113 6.97 -18.75 15.80
C SER A 113 7.48 -17.56 15.00
N TYR A 114 7.53 -16.39 15.66
CA TYR A 114 8.24 -15.21 15.14
C TYR A 114 9.71 -15.52 14.79
N ARG A 115 10.34 -16.47 15.48
CA ARG A 115 11.72 -16.90 15.19
C ARG A 115 11.86 -17.52 13.81
N ASP A 116 10.84 -18.24 13.33
CA ASP A 116 10.89 -18.91 12.03
C ASP A 116 10.93 -17.88 10.90
N ILE A 117 10.16 -16.79 11.03
CA ILE A 117 10.15 -15.66 10.09
C ILE A 117 11.50 -14.92 10.08
N LEU A 118 12.12 -14.75 11.25
CA LEU A 118 13.42 -14.08 11.37
C LEU A 118 14.60 -14.90 10.87
N SER A 119 14.43 -16.21 10.67
CA SER A 119 15.49 -17.13 10.26
C SER A 119 15.63 -17.31 8.74
N LEU A 120 14.78 -16.63 7.96
CA LEU A 120 14.85 -16.53 6.49
C LEU A 120 16.13 -15.84 6.00
#